data_AF-E1VAD6-F1
#
_entry.id   AF-E1VAD6-F1
#
_cell.length_a   1.000
_cell.length_b   1.000
_cell.length_c   1.000
_cell.angle_alpha   90.00
_cell.angle_beta   90.00
_cell.angle_gamma   90.00
#
_symmetry.space_group_name_H-M   'P 1'
#
loop_
_entity.id
_entity.type
_entity.pdbx_description
1 polymer ?
#
loop_
_entity_poly.entity_id
_entity_poly.type
_entity_poly.pdbx_seq_one_letter_code
_entity_poly.pdbx_strand_id
1 'polypeptide(L)'
;MKRSPIQRKTPLRSASPAKRKPVKRTRQKGVSDVRFRSEAYLRFVRSLPCCVCGAPANAAHHLIGMYQASGMGLKAADSLAMPVCDGPGDTCHRRIHSEAHLRWQQPIFLIDTINTGLDAFPEGSIHDALIEARDFVLSKEGKE
;
A
#
# COMPACT_ATOMS: atom_id res chain seq x y z
N MET A 1 29.99 32.46 17.17
CA MET A 1 30.82 32.75 15.97
C MET A 1 29.92 32.69 14.74
N LYS A 2 29.73 33.82 14.04
CA LYS A 2 28.87 33.89 12.83
C LYS A 2 29.72 33.48 11.63
N ARG A 3 29.39 32.38 10.94
CA ARG A 3 30.11 31.94 9.73
C ARG A 3 29.72 32.83 8.56
N SER A 4 30.71 33.45 7.92
CA SER A 4 30.51 34.30 6.75
C SER A 4 30.10 33.48 5.51
N PRO A 5 29.26 34.02 4.60
CA PRO A 5 28.87 33.30 3.39
C PRO A 5 30.06 33.13 2.45
N ILE A 6 30.25 31.91 1.94
CA ILE A 6 31.26 31.63 0.91
C ILE A 6 30.77 32.22 -0.42
N GLN A 7 31.39 33.31 -0.87
CA GLN A 7 31.15 33.85 -2.20
C GLN A 7 31.98 33.07 -3.23
N ARG A 8 31.32 32.47 -4.22
CA ARG A 8 32.00 31.81 -5.36
C ARG A 8 32.45 32.89 -6.35
N LYS A 9 33.75 32.92 -6.66
CA LYS A 9 34.35 33.88 -7.60
C LYS A 9 34.06 33.58 -9.08
N THR A 10 33.53 32.41 -9.40
CA THR A 10 33.26 31.99 -10.78
C THR A 10 31.77 31.73 -10.97
N PRO A 11 31.09 32.40 -11.92
CA PRO A 11 29.69 32.12 -12.21
C PRO A 11 29.54 30.69 -12.77
N LEU A 12 28.51 29.99 -12.32
CA LEU A 12 28.15 28.68 -12.88
C LEU A 12 27.75 28.88 -14.34
N ARG A 13 28.47 28.25 -15.27
CA ARG A 13 28.06 28.20 -16.68
C ARG A 13 26.81 27.33 -16.79
N SER A 14 25.73 27.89 -17.31
CA SER A 14 24.53 27.15 -17.69
C SER A 14 24.86 26.25 -18.88
N ALA A 15 25.22 25.00 -18.61
CA ALA A 15 25.32 23.99 -19.66
C ALA A 15 23.90 23.60 -20.11
N SER A 16 23.68 23.46 -21.41
CA SER A 16 22.44 22.90 -21.94
C SER A 16 22.21 21.49 -21.35
N PRO A 17 21.00 21.16 -20.90
CA PRO A 17 20.71 19.86 -20.31
C PRO A 17 21.07 18.73 -21.29
N ALA A 18 21.82 17.74 -20.80
CA ALA A 18 22.21 16.58 -21.59
C ALA A 18 20.96 15.88 -22.17
N LYS A 19 20.97 15.61 -23.49
CA LYS A 19 19.91 14.81 -24.14
C LYS A 19 19.92 13.39 -23.57
N ARG A 20 19.05 13.11 -22.61
CA ARG A 20 18.85 11.76 -22.06
C ARG A 20 18.21 10.89 -23.14
N LYS A 21 18.88 9.81 -23.56
CA LYS A 21 18.25 8.80 -24.41
C LYS A 21 17.27 7.96 -23.56
N PRO A 22 16.09 7.61 -24.07
CA PRO A 22 15.19 6.71 -23.37
C PRO A 22 15.86 5.36 -23.18
N VAL A 23 15.95 4.90 -21.93
CA VAL A 23 16.41 3.54 -21.61
C VAL A 23 15.34 2.58 -22.11
N LYS A 24 15.66 1.76 -23.10
CA LYS A 24 14.81 0.63 -23.53
C LYS A 24 14.80 -0.41 -22.42
N ARG A 25 13.80 -0.39 -21.53
CA ARG A 25 13.57 -1.48 -20.58
C ARG A 25 13.09 -2.69 -21.36
N THR A 26 13.89 -3.75 -21.39
CA THR A 26 13.42 -5.07 -21.78
C THR A 26 12.32 -5.50 -20.81
N ARG A 27 11.12 -5.73 -21.35
CA ARG A 27 10.00 -6.28 -20.59
C ARG A 27 10.35 -7.73 -20.26
N GLN A 28 10.95 -7.95 -19.09
CA GLN A 28 11.14 -9.31 -18.59
C GLN A 28 9.77 -9.99 -18.52
N LYS A 29 9.68 -11.20 -19.07
CA LYS A 29 8.48 -12.03 -19.05
C LYS A 29 8.17 -12.32 -17.59
N GLY A 30 7.18 -11.62 -17.03
CA GLY A 30 6.85 -11.70 -15.62
C GLY A 30 6.42 -13.12 -15.25
N VAL A 31 6.90 -13.63 -14.13
CA VAL A 31 6.27 -14.76 -13.44
C VAL A 31 4.81 -14.39 -13.23
N SER A 32 3.87 -15.27 -13.61
CA SER A 32 2.44 -15.04 -13.38
C SER A 32 2.21 -14.78 -11.90
N ASP A 33 1.64 -13.62 -11.56
CA ASP A 33 1.30 -13.28 -10.18
C ASP A 33 0.21 -14.27 -9.71
N VAL A 34 0.60 -15.26 -8.89
CA VAL A 34 -0.33 -16.28 -8.33
C VAL A 34 -1.27 -15.67 -7.28
N ARG A 35 -1.08 -14.38 -6.93
CA ARG A 35 -1.87 -13.70 -5.90
C ARG A 35 -3.27 -13.38 -6.39
N PHE A 36 -4.23 -13.47 -5.46
CA PHE A 36 -5.61 -13.05 -5.70
C PHE A 36 -5.69 -11.57 -6.11
N ARG A 37 -6.40 -11.30 -7.21
CA ARG A 37 -6.67 -9.96 -7.75
C ARG A 37 -8.15 -9.79 -8.04
N SER A 38 -8.78 -8.74 -7.52
CA SER A 38 -10.20 -8.49 -7.70
C SER A 38 -10.51 -7.00 -7.62
N GLU A 39 -10.80 -6.39 -8.78
CA GLU A 39 -11.22 -4.99 -8.84
C GLU A 39 -12.59 -4.78 -8.18
N ALA A 40 -13.47 -5.79 -8.19
CA ALA A 40 -14.75 -5.73 -7.47
C ALA A 40 -14.52 -5.58 -5.95
N TYR A 41 -13.60 -6.38 -5.38
CA TYR A 41 -13.24 -6.25 -3.98
C TYR A 41 -12.53 -4.92 -3.69
N LEU A 42 -11.60 -4.48 -4.54
CA LEU A 42 -10.93 -3.19 -4.33
C LEU A 42 -11.90 -2.00 -4.39
N ARG A 43 -12.94 -2.05 -5.23
CA ARG A 43 -14.01 -1.03 -5.25
C ARG A 43 -14.80 -1.03 -3.95
N PHE A 44 -15.14 -2.22 -3.45
CA PHE A 44 -15.79 -2.36 -2.14
C PHE A 44 -14.92 -1.77 -1.03
N VAL A 45 -13.63 -2.13 -0.96
CA VAL A 45 -12.69 -1.58 0.04
C VAL A 45 -12.64 -0.05 -0.04
N ARG A 46 -12.55 0.53 -1.25
CA ARG A 46 -12.56 1.99 -1.45
C ARG A 46 -13.89 2.65 -1.05
N SER A 47 -14.97 1.91 -0.86
CA SER A 47 -16.27 2.46 -0.44
C SER A 47 -16.45 2.53 1.08
N LEU A 48 -15.59 1.85 1.84
CA LEU A 48 -15.63 1.83 3.30
C LEU A 48 -15.05 3.12 3.90
N PRO A 49 -15.37 3.46 5.17
CA PRO A 49 -14.66 4.52 5.88
C PRO A 49 -13.18 4.13 6.12
N CYS A 50 -12.31 5.13 6.19
CA CYS A 50 -10.91 4.95 6.51
C CYS A 50 -10.76 4.30 7.89
N CYS A 51 -10.03 3.18 7.96
CA CYS A 51 -9.82 2.42 9.20
C CYS A 51 -9.03 3.18 10.27
N VAL A 52 -8.33 4.27 9.89
CA VAL A 52 -7.52 5.08 10.81
C VAL A 52 -8.29 6.29 11.35
N CYS A 53 -9.04 7.00 10.50
CA CYS A 53 -9.67 8.28 10.87
C CYS A 53 -11.17 8.39 10.60
N GLY A 54 -11.81 7.37 10.01
CA GLY A 54 -13.24 7.34 9.71
C GLY A 54 -13.70 8.18 8.51
N ALA A 55 -12.86 9.06 7.95
CA ALA A 55 -13.16 9.81 6.73
C ALA A 55 -13.38 8.86 5.53
N PRO A 56 -14.05 9.28 4.43
CA PRO A 56 -14.21 8.42 3.25
C PRO A 56 -12.88 7.86 2.78
N ALA A 57 -12.77 6.53 2.68
CA ALA A 57 -11.64 5.95 1.99
C ALA A 57 -11.78 6.25 0.51
N ASN A 58 -10.67 6.54 -0.15
CA ASN A 58 -10.60 6.68 -1.60
C ASN A 58 -9.42 5.87 -2.17
N ALA A 59 -8.72 5.14 -1.29
CA ALA A 59 -7.64 4.24 -1.62
C ALA A 59 -7.82 2.90 -0.88
N ALA A 60 -7.49 1.82 -1.60
CA ALA A 60 -7.32 0.50 -1.02
C ALA A 60 -5.81 0.30 -0.79
N HIS A 61 -5.40 0.33 0.47
CA HIS A 61 -4.02 0.19 0.89
C HIS A 61 -3.69 -1.28 1.13
N HIS A 62 -2.74 -1.83 0.36
CA HIS A 62 -2.27 -3.20 0.57
C HIS A 62 -1.31 -3.28 1.75
N LEU A 63 -1.44 -4.35 2.54
CA LEU A 63 -0.53 -4.69 3.65
C LEU A 63 0.93 -4.50 3.27
N ILE A 64 1.67 -3.74 4.07
CA ILE A 64 3.08 -3.42 3.81
C ILE A 64 3.98 -3.68 5.02
N GLY A 65 5.19 -4.20 4.73
CA GLY A 65 6.29 -4.24 5.69
C GLY A 65 6.16 -5.30 6.79
N MET A 66 5.24 -6.26 6.64
CA MET A 66 5.05 -7.36 7.59
C MET A 66 4.61 -8.66 6.91
N TYR A 67 4.75 -9.76 7.66
CA TYR A 67 4.35 -11.14 7.32
C TYR A 67 4.85 -11.72 6.00
N GLN A 68 5.79 -11.04 5.33
CA GLN A 68 6.24 -11.42 3.99
C GLN A 68 5.06 -11.58 3.00
N ALA A 69 3.98 -10.80 3.22
CA ALA A 69 2.75 -10.86 2.44
C ALA A 69 2.94 -10.43 0.97
N SER A 70 4.07 -9.79 0.65
CA SER A 70 4.49 -9.49 -0.70
C SER A 70 6.00 -9.69 -0.91
N GLY A 71 6.38 -9.99 -2.15
CA GLY A 71 7.79 -10.01 -2.55
C GLY A 71 8.36 -8.59 -2.71
N MET A 72 9.69 -8.47 -2.75
CA MET A 72 10.34 -7.17 -2.96
C MET A 72 9.81 -6.47 -4.22
N GLY A 73 9.29 -5.25 -4.04
CA GLY A 73 8.74 -4.44 -5.14
C GLY A 73 7.37 -4.88 -5.65
N LEU A 74 6.70 -5.83 -4.99
CA LEU A 74 5.35 -6.29 -5.34
C LEU A 74 4.33 -5.85 -4.28
N LYS A 75 3.07 -5.68 -4.73
CA LYS A 75 1.92 -5.48 -3.83
C LYS A 75 1.43 -6.83 -3.30
N ALA A 76 0.96 -6.84 -2.05
CA ALA A 76 0.26 -7.98 -1.47
C ALA A 76 -0.99 -8.35 -2.29
N ALA A 77 -1.60 -9.51 -1.99
CA ALA A 77 -2.87 -9.90 -2.60
C ALA A 77 -3.96 -8.85 -2.33
N ASP A 78 -4.94 -8.73 -3.23
CA ASP A 78 -6.00 -7.73 -3.06
C ASP A 78 -6.87 -8.00 -1.84
N SER A 79 -6.97 -9.25 -1.38
CA SER A 79 -7.64 -9.64 -0.13
C SER A 79 -6.96 -9.10 1.13
N LEU A 80 -5.71 -8.64 1.02
CA LEU A 80 -4.95 -7.98 2.10
C LEU A 80 -4.94 -6.45 1.91
N ALA A 81 -6.00 -5.88 1.35
CA ALA A 81 -6.19 -4.44 1.26
C ALA A 81 -7.13 -3.91 2.35
N MET A 82 -6.84 -2.71 2.84
CA MET A 82 -7.63 -1.99 3.85
C MET A 82 -8.02 -0.57 3.38
N PRO A 83 -9.13 -0.02 3.87
CA PRO A 83 -9.63 1.29 3.46
C PRO A 83 -8.84 2.42 4.13
N VAL A 84 -8.23 3.29 3.33
CA VAL A 84 -7.55 4.49 3.85
C VAL A 84 -7.91 5.73 3.04
N CYS A 85 -7.87 6.89 3.69
CA CYS A 85 -7.94 8.16 2.99
C CYS A 85 -6.59 8.50 2.35
N ASP A 86 -6.68 9.08 1.16
CA ASP A 86 -5.58 9.54 0.31
C ASP A 86 -5.98 10.90 -0.33
N GLY A 87 -5.02 11.61 -0.91
CA GLY A 87 -5.22 12.97 -1.43
C GLY A 87 -4.08 13.93 -1.12
N PRO A 88 -4.29 15.25 -1.27
CA PRO A 88 -3.28 16.23 -0.92
C PRO A 88 -3.10 16.35 0.60
N GLY A 89 -1.85 16.48 1.05
CA GLY A 89 -1.51 16.77 2.46
C GLY A 89 -1.10 15.55 3.28
N ASP A 90 -1.48 15.56 4.56
CA ASP A 90 -1.17 14.52 5.53
C ASP A 90 -2.31 13.49 5.62
N THR A 91 -2.22 12.47 4.79
CA THR A 91 -3.25 11.43 4.61
C THR A 91 -2.90 10.17 5.40
N CYS A 92 -3.90 9.41 5.85
CA CYS A 92 -3.68 8.12 6.51
C CYS A 92 -2.90 7.13 5.61
N HIS A 93 -3.09 7.18 4.29
CA HIS A 93 -2.29 6.38 3.34
C HIS A 93 -0.79 6.64 3.51
N ARG A 94 -0.35 7.91 3.47
CA ARG A 94 1.04 8.31 3.71
C ARG A 94 1.50 7.95 5.12
N ARG A 95 0.65 8.21 6.12
CA ARG A 95 1.00 8.00 7.54
C ARG A 95 1.28 6.53 7.85
N ILE A 96 0.55 5.56 7.28
CA ILE A 96 0.87 4.13 7.45
C ILE A 96 2.27 3.78 6.90
N HIS A 97 2.69 4.43 5.81
CA HIS A 97 4.04 4.24 5.28
C HIS A 97 5.12 4.85 6.17
N SER A 98 4.87 5.97 6.84
CA SER A 98 5.88 6.70 7.62
C SER A 98 5.89 6.42 9.12
N GLU A 99 4.73 6.12 9.72
CA GLU A 99 4.55 5.98 11.16
C GLU A 99 4.57 4.52 11.58
N ALA A 100 5.50 4.16 12.45
CA ALA A 100 5.67 2.77 12.90
C ALA A 100 4.41 2.23 13.61
N HIS A 101 3.75 3.03 14.46
CA HIS A 101 2.59 2.57 15.21
C HIS A 101 1.41 2.20 14.30
N LEU A 102 1.11 3.00 13.26
CA LEU A 102 0.08 2.67 12.28
C LEU A 102 0.47 1.46 11.45
N ARG A 103 1.75 1.32 11.11
CA ARG A 103 2.24 0.13 10.42
C ARG A 103 1.95 -1.12 11.23
N TRP A 104 2.23 -1.12 12.53
CA TRP A 104 1.97 -2.25 13.43
C TRP A 104 0.47 -2.54 13.65
N GLN A 105 -0.41 -1.56 13.47
CA GLN A 105 -1.86 -1.72 13.61
C GLN A 105 -2.54 -2.28 12.35
N GLN A 106 -1.84 -2.40 11.22
CA GLN A 106 -2.39 -2.97 9.99
C GLN A 106 -3.15 -4.30 10.16
N PRO A 107 -2.72 -5.27 11.00
CA PRO A 107 -3.46 -6.52 11.18
C PRO A 107 -4.87 -6.31 11.74
N ILE A 108 -5.03 -5.37 12.67
CA ILE A 108 -6.33 -5.02 13.26
C ILE A 108 -7.23 -4.44 12.16
N PHE A 109 -6.72 -3.46 11.41
CA PHE A 109 -7.45 -2.86 10.30
C PHE A 109 -7.82 -3.88 9.20
N LEU A 110 -6.95 -4.86 8.93
CA LEU A 110 -7.22 -5.93 7.99
C LEU A 110 -8.35 -6.84 8.46
N ILE A 111 -8.30 -7.32 9.70
CA ILE A 111 -9.32 -8.23 10.23
C ILE A 111 -10.70 -7.58 10.16
N ASP A 112 -10.82 -6.31 10.56
CA ASP A 112 -12.09 -5.58 10.47
C ASP A 112 -12.58 -5.43 9.03
N THR A 113 -11.66 -5.11 8.10
CA THR A 113 -11.99 -4.99 6.67
C THR A 113 -12.41 -6.33 6.07
N ILE A 114 -11.70 -7.40 6.39
CA ILE A 114 -11.96 -8.75 5.90
C ILE A 114 -13.32 -9.23 6.42
N ASN A 115 -13.62 -9.05 7.70
CA ASN A 115 -14.92 -9.42 8.26
C ASN A 115 -16.07 -8.66 7.57
N THR A 116 -15.92 -7.34 7.38
CA THR A 116 -16.90 -6.55 6.62
C THR A 116 -17.03 -7.05 5.18
N GLY A 117 -15.93 -7.50 4.57
CA GLY A 117 -15.92 -8.11 3.25
C GLY A 117 -16.62 -9.47 3.19
N LEU A 118 -16.46 -10.32 4.20
CA LEU A 118 -17.14 -11.62 4.28
C LEU A 118 -18.66 -11.44 4.37
N ASP A 119 -19.13 -10.41 5.07
CA ASP A 119 -20.55 -10.07 5.12
C ASP A 119 -21.07 -9.58 3.74
N ALA A 120 -20.27 -8.79 3.02
CA ALA A 120 -20.64 -8.25 1.71
C ALA A 120 -20.54 -9.27 0.56
N PHE A 121 -19.66 -10.25 0.71
CA PHE A 121 -19.40 -11.33 -0.25
C PHE A 121 -19.56 -12.67 0.48
N PRO A 122 -20.79 -13.14 0.71
CA PRO A 122 -21.04 -14.34 1.52
C PRO A 122 -20.63 -15.64 0.83
N GLU A 123 -20.38 -15.62 -0.48
CA GLU A 123 -19.98 -16.79 -1.26
C GLU A 123 -19.16 -16.42 -2.51
N GLY A 124 -18.52 -17.42 -3.11
CA GLY A 124 -17.73 -17.30 -4.32
C GLY A 124 -16.26 -16.96 -4.09
N SER A 125 -15.54 -16.72 -5.18
CA SER A 125 -14.07 -16.62 -5.14
C SER A 125 -13.53 -15.44 -4.30
N ILE A 126 -14.32 -14.37 -4.13
CA ILE A 126 -13.94 -13.28 -3.22
C ILE A 126 -14.04 -13.76 -1.78
N HIS A 127 -15.14 -14.44 -1.42
CA HIS A 127 -15.35 -15.00 -0.10
C HIS A 127 -14.22 -15.97 0.29
N ASP A 128 -13.91 -16.92 -0.60
CA ASP A 128 -12.85 -17.91 -0.35
C ASP A 128 -11.49 -17.24 -0.12
N ALA A 129 -11.15 -16.25 -0.94
CA ALA A 129 -9.92 -15.48 -0.80
C ALA A 129 -9.86 -14.64 0.49
N LEU A 130 -11.01 -14.22 1.02
CA LEU A 130 -11.10 -13.49 2.29
C LEU A 130 -10.98 -14.42 3.50
N ILE A 131 -11.51 -15.64 3.43
CA ILE A 131 -11.26 -16.68 4.44
C ILE A 131 -9.76 -16.99 4.50
N GLU A 132 -9.13 -17.27 3.36
CA GLU A 132 -7.68 -17.54 3.31
C GLU A 132 -6.86 -16.37 3.84
N ALA A 133 -7.25 -15.13 3.52
CA ALA A 133 -6.57 -13.94 4.02
C ALA A 133 -6.74 -13.77 5.53
N ARG A 134 -7.93 -14.06 6.08
CA ARG A 134 -8.20 -14.00 7.52
C ARG A 134 -7.34 -15.01 8.27
N ASP A 135 -7.35 -16.27 7.82
CA ASP A 135 -6.59 -17.35 8.44
C ASP A 135 -5.09 -17.08 8.37
N PHE A 136 -4.62 -16.53 7.25
CA PHE A 136 -3.24 -16.05 7.13
C PHE A 136 -2.91 -14.99 8.18
N VAL A 137 -3.72 -13.93 8.33
CA VAL A 137 -3.45 -12.86 9.32
C VAL A 137 -3.50 -13.40 10.75
N LEU A 138 -4.51 -14.21 11.07
CA LEU A 138 -4.68 -14.81 12.40
C LEU A 138 -3.52 -15.73 12.79
N SER A 139 -3.06 -16.59 11.87
CA SER A 139 -1.90 -17.46 12.10
C SER A 139 -0.61 -16.67 12.38
N LYS A 140 -0.45 -15.49 11.77
CA LYS A 140 0.72 -14.62 12.00
C LYS A 140 0.64 -13.86 13.33
N GLU A 141 -0.57 -13.60 13.81
CA GLU A 141 -0.81 -12.94 15.09
C GLU A 141 -0.84 -13.91 16.29
N GLY A 142 -0.68 -15.22 16.05
CA GLY A 142 -0.73 -16.24 17.10
C GLY A 142 -2.12 -16.40 17.73
N LYS A 143 -3.17 -16.10 16.97
CA LYS A 143 -4.57 -16.17 17.38
C LYS A 143 -5.25 -17.25 16.53
N GLU A 144 -5.12 -18.51 16.92
CA GLU A 144 -5.88 -19.63 16.35
C GLU A 144 -7.20 -19.84 17.11
#